data_AF-A0A315Y1V5-F1
#
_entry.id   AF-A0A315Y1V5-F1
#
_cell.length_a   1.000
_cell.length_b   1.000
_cell.length_c   1.000
_cell.angle_alpha   90.00
_cell.angle_beta   90.00
_cell.angle_gamma   90.00
#
_symmetry.space_group_name_H-M   'P 1'
#
loop_
_entity.id
_entity.type
_entity.pdbx_description
1 polymer ?
#
loop_
_entity_poly.entity_id
_entity_poly.type
_entity_poly.pdbx_seq_one_letter_code
_entity_poly.pdbx_strand_id
1 'polypeptide(L)' 'MYYKCVSSDMKVVSDYTLLDFSQIDGLEVFDYYGYLHDAVVWNCSRSEAGRDYLEDAYMHSRTEPDRAALKNIK' A
#
# COMPACT_ATOMS: atom_id res chain seq x y z
N MET A 1 -1.25 -5.87 -22.51
CA MET A 1 -1.17 -7.07 -21.64
C MET A 1 -2.44 -7.88 -21.87
N TYR A 2 -2.34 -9.12 -22.37
CA TYR A 2 -3.51 -9.90 -22.84
C TYR A 2 -4.22 -10.70 -21.74
N TYR A 3 -3.55 -10.95 -20.60
CA TYR A 3 -4.11 -11.66 -19.46
C TYR A 3 -4.08 -10.77 -18.23
N LYS A 4 -5.22 -10.64 -17.54
CA LYS A 4 -5.36 -9.89 -16.28
C LYS A 4 -5.51 -10.89 -15.13
N CYS A 5 -4.66 -10.78 -14.13
CA CYS A 5 -4.88 -11.47 -12.86
C CYS A 5 -5.91 -10.67 -12.07
N VAL A 6 -7.10 -11.25 -11.85
CA VAL A 6 -8.19 -10.57 -11.14
C VAL A 6 -8.06 -10.67 -9.62
N SER A 7 -7.28 -11.63 -9.14
CA SER A 7 -7.06 -11.95 -7.74
C SER A 7 -5.69 -11.48 -7.22
N SER A 8 -5.04 -10.54 -7.90
CA SER A 8 -3.73 -10.00 -7.50
C SER A 8 -3.74 -9.49 -6.06
N ASP A 9 -4.81 -8.81 -5.69
CA ASP A 9 -4.91 -8.12 -4.40
C ASP A 9 -5.10 -9.14 -3.27
N MET A 10 -5.93 -10.17 -3.49
CA MET A 10 -6.04 -11.31 -2.57
C MET A 10 -4.72 -12.06 -2.43
N LYS A 11 -3.95 -12.22 -3.52
CA LYS A 11 -2.63 -12.85 -3.46
C LYS A 11 -1.66 -12.04 -2.59
N VAL A 12 -1.67 -10.72 -2.73
CA VAL A 12 -0.86 -9.81 -1.90
C VAL A 12 -1.21 -9.93 -0.43
N VAL A 13 -2.51 -9.93 -0.09
CA VAL A 13 -2.98 -10.12 1.30
C VAL A 13 -2.60 -11.50 1.83
N SER A 14 -2.76 -12.55 1.03
CA SER A 14 -2.39 -13.93 1.39
C SER A 14 -0.91 -14.06 1.70
N ASP A 15 -0.04 -13.45 0.88
CA ASP A 15 1.41 -13.48 1.10
C ASP A 15 1.84 -12.77 2.38
N TYR A 16 1.11 -11.72 2.76
CA TYR A 16 1.40 -10.94 3.96
C TYR A 16 0.86 -11.60 5.24
N THR A 17 -0.36 -12.13 5.20
CA THR A 17 -1.07 -12.66 6.37
C THR A 17 -0.94 -14.17 6.57
N LEU A 18 -0.47 -14.88 5.54
CA LEU A 18 -0.46 -16.35 5.44
C LEU A 18 -1.86 -17.00 5.47
N LEU A 19 -2.92 -16.21 5.31
CA LEU A 19 -4.27 -16.71 5.14
C LEU A 19 -4.48 -17.27 3.74
N ASP A 20 -5.24 -18.35 3.61
CA ASP A 20 -5.69 -18.84 2.32
C ASP A 20 -6.82 -17.99 1.72
N PHE A 21 -7.15 -18.23 0.45
CA PHE A 21 -8.13 -17.39 -0.26
C PHE A 21 -9.54 -17.53 0.32
N SER A 22 -9.91 -18.68 0.89
CA SER A 22 -11.21 -18.87 1.53
C SER A 22 -11.30 -18.11 2.85
N GLN A 23 -10.20 -18.05 3.61
CA GLN A 23 -10.13 -17.27 4.83
C GLN A 23 -10.19 -15.76 4.55
N ILE A 24 -9.53 -15.31 3.48
CA ILE A 24 -9.57 -13.91 3.04
C ILE A 24 -10.96 -13.49 2.57
N ASP A 25 -11.66 -14.37 1.83
CA ASP A 25 -13.03 -14.10 1.35
C ASP A 25 -14.04 -13.98 2.51
N GLY A 26 -13.73 -14.59 3.66
CA GLY A 26 -14.52 -14.49 4.88
C GLY A 26 -14.18 -13.29 5.78
N LEU A 27 -13.23 -12.44 5.41
CA LEU A 27 -12.87 -11.26 6.20
C LEU A 27 -13.96 -10.19 6.12
N GLU A 28 -14.13 -9.45 7.22
CA GLU A 28 -14.88 -8.20 7.17
C GLU A 28 -14.18 -7.20 6.26
N VAL A 29 -14.96 -6.38 5.56
CA VAL A 29 -14.46 -5.51 4.49
C VAL A 29 -13.34 -4.55 4.96
N PHE A 30 -13.44 -4.04 6.19
CA PHE A 30 -12.42 -3.15 6.75
C PHE A 30 -11.14 -3.89 7.14
N ASP A 31 -11.25 -5.14 7.61
CA ASP A 31 -10.09 -5.97 7.93
C ASP A 31 -9.34 -6.32 6.64
N TYR A 32 -10.07 -6.69 5.59
CA TYR A 32 -9.49 -6.94 4.27
C TYR A 32 -8.72 -5.72 3.75
N TYR A 33 -9.33 -4.53 3.77
CA TYR A 33 -8.66 -3.32 3.31
C TYR A 33 -7.48 -2.90 4.19
N GLY A 34 -7.56 -3.12 5.50
CA GLY A 34 -6.44 -2.91 6.43
C GLY A 34 -5.26 -3.79 6.07
N TYR A 35 -5.47 -5.09 5.92
CA TYR A 35 -4.41 -6.01 5.52
C TYR A 35 -3.87 -5.74 4.12
N LEU A 36 -4.72 -5.36 3.17
CA LEU A 36 -4.28 -4.99 1.82
C LEU A 36 -3.36 -3.78 1.85
N HIS A 37 -3.73 -2.74 2.61
CA HIS A 37 -2.89 -1.56 2.80
C HIS A 37 -1.52 -1.95 3.38
N ASP A 38 -1.51 -2.69 4.49
CA ASP A 38 -0.28 -3.06 5.17
C ASP A 38 0.61 -3.97 4.32
N ALA A 39 0.00 -4.90 3.57
CA ALA A 39 0.70 -5.76 2.64
C ALA A 39 1.36 -4.97 1.49
N VAL A 40 0.68 -3.96 0.94
CA VAL A 40 1.24 -3.09 -0.10
C VAL A 40 2.39 -2.26 0.46
N VAL A 41 2.21 -1.61 1.62
CA VAL A 41 3.25 -0.83 2.28
C VAL A 41 4.48 -1.69 2.59
N TRP A 42 4.26 -2.88 3.16
CA TRP A 42 5.32 -3.84 3.44
C TRP A 42 6.09 -4.21 2.17
N ASN A 43 5.39 -4.57 1.09
CA ASN A 43 6.04 -4.96 -0.17
C ASN A 43 6.83 -3.80 -0.79
N CYS A 44 6.29 -2.59 -0.80
CA CYS A 44 6.97 -1.40 -1.32
C CYS A 44 8.22 -1.06 -0.49
N SER A 45 8.17 -1.18 0.83
CA SER A 45 9.31 -0.84 1.72
C SER A 45 10.59 -1.64 1.43
N ARG A 46 10.47 -2.82 0.81
CA ARG A 46 11.56 -3.76 0.57
C ARG A 46 12.48 -3.38 -0.60
N SER A 47 12.12 -2.38 -1.40
CA SER A 47 12.92 -1.91 -2.54
C SER A 47 13.09 -0.40 -2.48
N GLU A 48 14.14 0.11 -3.14
CA GLU A 48 14.37 1.56 -3.23
C GLU A 48 13.24 2.26 -3.98
N ALA A 49 12.93 1.80 -5.20
CA ALA A 49 11.81 2.34 -5.99
C ALA A 49 10.46 2.26 -5.26
N GLY A 50 10.25 1.22 -4.45
CA GLY A 50 9.03 1.11 -3.64
C GLY A 50 9.00 2.08 -2.45
N ARG A 51 10.15 2.38 -1.82
CA ARG A 51 10.23 3.44 -0.80
C ARG A 51 10.01 4.82 -1.40
N ASP A 52 10.57 5.10 -2.57
CA ASP A 52 10.34 6.36 -3.29
C ASP A 52 8.85 6.53 -3.60
N TYR A 53 8.18 5.47 -4.06
CA TYR A 53 6.73 5.47 -4.27
C TYR A 53 5.94 5.81 -2.99
N LEU A 54 6.34 5.25 -1.84
CA LEU A 54 5.67 5.52 -0.56
C LEU A 54 5.88 6.97 -0.10
N GLU A 55 7.08 7.53 -0.33
CA GLU A 55 7.36 8.94 -0.03
C GLU A 55 6.50 9.87 -0.89
N ASP A 56 6.39 9.61 -2.19
CA ASP A 56 5.52 10.35 -3.10
C ASP A 56 4.05 10.25 -2.69
N ALA A 57 3.58 9.04 -2.38
CA ALA A 57 2.21 8.81 -1.90
C ALA A 57 1.93 9.59 -0.61
N TYR A 58 2.88 9.61 0.33
CA TYR A 58 2.78 10.41 1.55
C TYR A 58 2.69 11.90 1.21
N MET A 59 3.58 12.42 0.36
CA MET A 59 3.57 13.82 -0.06
C MET A 59 2.26 14.23 -0.71
N HIS A 60 1.65 13.37 -1.52
CA HIS A 60 0.33 13.61 -2.13
C HIS A 60 -0.84 13.55 -1.15
N SER A 61 -0.73 12.76 -0.08
CA SER A 61 -1.77 12.67 0.96
C SER A 61 -1.82 13.92 1.86
N ARG A 62 -0.75 14.72 1.87
CA ARG A 62 -0.67 15.92 2.70
C ARG A 62 -1.63 16.99 2.20
N THR A 63 -2.53 17.41 3.08
CA THR A 63 -3.44 18.54 2.85
C THR A 63 -2.91 19.84 3.46
N GLU A 64 -1.94 19.76 4.37
CA GLU A 64 -1.32 20.91 5.02
C GLU A 64 0.02 21.29 4.39
N PRO A 65 0.26 22.59 4.14
CA PRO A 65 1.51 23.05 3.54
C PRO A 65 2.68 22.84 4.49
N ASP A 66 3.81 22.38 3.94
CA ASP A 66 5.06 22.26 4.67
C ASP A 66 5.70 23.62 4.93
N ARG A 67 5.24 24.31 5.97
CA ARG A 67 5.70 25.66 6.32
C ARG A 67 7.19 25.71 6.65
N ALA A 68 7.75 24.62 7.18
CA ALA A 68 9.16 24.55 7.53
C ALA A 68 10.04 24.49 6.28
N ALA A 69 9.68 23.65 5.31
CA ALA A 69 10.37 23.59 4.02
C ALA A 69 10.25 24.91 3.25
N LEU A 70 9.05 25.52 3.20
CA LEU A 70 8.80 26.78 2.49
C LEU A 70 9.60 27.96 3.05
N LYS A 71 9.93 27.99 4.35
CA LYS A 71 10.69 29.07 4.98
C LYS A 71 12.16 29.11 4.56
N ASN A 72 12.71 27.98 4.11
CA ASN A 72 14.12 27.85 3.75
C ASN A 72 14.38 28.00 2.24
N ILE A 73 13.33 28.17 1.43
CA ILE A 73 13.44 28.52 0.01
C ILE A 73 13.67 30.02 -0.06
N LYS A 74 14.92 30.44 -0.19
CA LYS A 74 15.34 31.84 -0.35
C LYS A 74 15.87 32.08 -1.74
#